data_AF-A0A395IBR5-F1
#
_entry.id   AF-A0A395IBR5-F1
#
_cell.length_a   1.000
_cell.length_b   1.000
_cell.length_c   1.000
_cell.angle_alpha   90.00
_cell.angle_beta   90.00
_cell.angle_gamma   90.00
#
_symmetry.space_group_name_H-M   'P 1'
#
loop_
_entity.id
_entity.type
_entity.pdbx_description
1 polymer ?
#
loop_
_entity_poly.entity_id
_entity_poly.type
_entity_poly.pdbx_seq_one_letter_code
_entity_poly.pdbx_strand_id
1 'polypeptide(L)'
;MSWYENAKQTGKNEGRWEALQELRKKEGEAANKTKQACMEELAKEDPKNIYYSSNLIRDFLADFYKADYDGDGRVSLHELCQLWRPNDEKAYKKLEEEFKAVEVTGDDKLTLAEFFILGFLGDDRKNNYQSAKKVDS
;
A
#
# COMPACT_ATOMS: atom_id res chain seq x y z
N MET A 1 -33.68 12.72 -33.91
CA MET A 1 -32.32 12.14 -33.90
C MET A 1 -32.27 11.03 -34.94
N SER A 2 -31.24 11.02 -35.77
CA SER A 2 -31.05 10.03 -36.84
C SER A 2 -30.66 8.66 -36.24
N TRP A 3 -31.05 7.57 -36.89
CA TRP A 3 -30.68 6.20 -36.49
C TRP A 3 -29.14 6.02 -36.37
N TYR A 4 -28.39 6.78 -37.17
CA TYR A 4 -26.92 6.80 -37.15
C TYR A 4 -26.34 7.48 -35.90
N GLU A 5 -26.99 8.55 -35.41
CA GLU A 5 -26.57 9.24 -34.17
C GLU A 5 -26.85 8.36 -32.95
N ASN A 6 -28.00 7.68 -32.93
CA ASN A 6 -28.33 6.71 -31.89
C ASN A 6 -27.33 5.55 -31.88
N ALA A 7 -27.00 4.95 -33.03
CA ALA A 7 -26.02 3.86 -33.10
C ALA A 7 -24.62 4.26 -32.62
N LYS A 8 -24.15 5.48 -32.97
CA LYS A 8 -22.87 6.02 -32.46
C LYS A 8 -22.89 6.25 -30.96
N GLN A 9 -24.00 6.72 -30.42
CA GLN A 9 -24.14 7.00 -28.99
C GLN A 9 -24.26 5.69 -28.18
N THR A 10 -24.99 4.70 -28.68
CA THR A 10 -25.05 3.35 -28.10
C THR A 10 -23.68 2.68 -28.08
N GLY A 11 -22.93 2.68 -29.19
CA GLY A 11 -21.59 2.09 -29.23
C GLY A 11 -20.57 2.81 -28.33
N LYS A 12 -20.67 4.15 -28.20
CA LYS A 12 -19.86 4.91 -27.23
C LYS A 12 -20.21 4.55 -25.78
N ASN A 13 -21.49 4.31 -25.50
CA ASN A 13 -21.94 3.92 -24.16
C ASN A 13 -21.50 2.49 -23.85
N GLU A 14 -21.65 1.55 -24.79
CA GLU A 14 -21.19 0.15 -24.64
C GLU A 14 -19.68 0.08 -24.38
N GLY A 15 -18.85 0.74 -25.20
CA GLY A 15 -17.40 0.76 -24.98
C GLY A 15 -16.98 1.40 -23.66
N ARG A 16 -17.73 2.42 -23.19
CA ARG A 16 -17.52 3.01 -21.86
C ARG A 16 -17.89 2.05 -20.73
N TRP A 17 -18.98 1.30 -20.88
CA TRP A 17 -19.40 0.30 -19.88
C TRP A 17 -18.40 -0.84 -19.76
N GLU A 18 -17.89 -1.37 -20.89
CA GLU A 18 -16.87 -2.41 -20.90
C GLU A 18 -15.57 -1.94 -20.22
N ALA A 19 -15.11 -0.73 -20.54
CA ALA A 19 -13.93 -0.14 -19.89
C ALA A 19 -14.12 0.01 -18.37
N LEU A 20 -15.30 0.40 -17.91
CA LEU A 20 -15.62 0.49 -16.48
C LEU A 20 -15.63 -0.88 -15.79
N GLN A 21 -16.10 -1.93 -16.46
CA GLN A 21 -16.08 -3.29 -15.91
C GLN A 21 -14.65 -3.81 -15.79
N GLU A 22 -13.81 -3.58 -16.81
CA GLU A 22 -12.40 -3.96 -16.78
C GLU A 22 -11.64 -3.22 -15.68
N LEU A 23 -11.88 -1.92 -15.49
CA LEU A 23 -11.29 -1.16 -14.39
C LEU A 23 -11.70 -1.72 -13.03
N ARG A 24 -13.00 -1.96 -12.82
CA ARG A 24 -13.52 -2.54 -11.56
C ARG A 24 -12.92 -3.92 -11.30
N LYS A 25 -12.75 -4.73 -12.34
CA LYS A 25 -12.14 -6.05 -12.23
C LYS A 25 -10.69 -5.94 -11.79
N LYS A 26 -9.90 -5.05 -12.42
CA LYS A 26 -8.51 -4.78 -12.03
C LYS A 26 -8.40 -4.28 -10.58
N GLU A 27 -9.28 -3.36 -10.18
CA GLU A 27 -9.33 -2.88 -8.79
C GLU A 27 -9.65 -4.02 -7.81
N GLY A 28 -10.61 -4.89 -8.16
CA GLY A 28 -10.94 -6.07 -7.36
C GLY A 28 -9.80 -7.08 -7.26
N GLU A 29 -9.08 -7.32 -8.35
CA GLU A 29 -7.89 -8.18 -8.37
C GLU A 29 -6.76 -7.62 -7.51
N ALA A 30 -6.48 -6.32 -7.63
CA ALA A 30 -5.50 -5.62 -6.79
C ALA A 30 -5.87 -5.72 -5.31
N ALA A 31 -7.11 -5.40 -4.95
CA ALA A 31 -7.59 -5.50 -3.57
C ALA A 31 -7.50 -6.93 -3.02
N ASN A 32 -7.80 -7.94 -3.83
CA ASN A 32 -7.68 -9.33 -3.42
C ASN A 32 -6.22 -9.75 -3.22
N LYS A 33 -5.30 -9.27 -4.06
CA LYS A 33 -3.85 -9.52 -3.94
C LYS A 33 -3.28 -8.90 -2.67
N THR A 34 -3.59 -7.62 -2.41
CA THR A 34 -3.21 -6.94 -1.16
C THR A 34 -3.76 -7.68 0.06
N LYS A 35 -5.04 -8.05 0.03
CA LYS A 35 -5.68 -8.82 1.11
C LYS A 35 -4.96 -10.14 1.35
N GLN A 36 -4.67 -10.90 0.30
CA GLN A 36 -3.99 -12.19 0.42
C GLN A 36 -2.62 -12.03 1.07
N ALA A 37 -1.78 -11.11 0.56
CA ALA A 37 -0.44 -10.87 1.10
C ALA A 37 -0.48 -10.45 2.58
N CYS A 38 -1.41 -9.54 2.94
CA CYS A 38 -1.58 -9.10 4.33
C CYS A 38 -2.02 -10.25 5.24
N MET A 39 -2.95 -11.10 4.79
CA MET A 39 -3.41 -12.24 5.58
C MET A 39 -2.30 -13.28 5.77
N GLU A 40 -1.46 -13.50 4.76
CA GLU A 40 -0.29 -14.38 4.86
C GLU A 40 0.73 -13.86 5.88
N GLU A 41 0.95 -12.55 5.95
CA GLU A 41 1.81 -11.94 6.96
C GLU A 41 1.20 -12.04 8.37
N LEU A 42 -0.08 -11.71 8.52
CA LEU A 42 -0.79 -11.74 9.81
C LEU A 42 -1.00 -13.16 10.35
N ALA A 43 -0.95 -14.19 9.51
CA ALA A 43 -1.06 -15.58 9.94
C ALA A 43 0.22 -16.11 10.62
N LYS A 44 1.35 -15.37 10.54
CA LYS A 44 2.61 -15.78 11.16
C LYS A 44 2.55 -15.54 12.67
N GLU A 45 3.00 -16.51 13.45
CA GLU A 45 3.03 -16.39 14.91
C GLU A 45 4.21 -15.53 15.37
N ASP A 46 3.92 -14.49 16.14
CA ASP A 46 4.90 -13.68 16.86
C ASP A 46 5.30 -14.33 18.19
N PRO A 47 6.56 -14.13 18.65
CA PRO A 47 6.91 -14.45 20.02
C PRO A 47 6.04 -13.66 21.00
N LYS A 48 5.59 -14.31 22.07
CA LYS A 48 4.66 -13.73 23.05
C LYS A 48 5.23 -12.55 23.85
N ASN A 49 6.53 -12.30 23.73
CA ASN A 49 7.23 -11.25 24.45
C ASN A 49 7.54 -10.00 23.61
N ILE A 50 6.97 -9.91 22.39
CA ILE A 50 7.12 -8.75 21.51
C ILE A 50 5.98 -7.78 21.78
N TYR A 51 6.32 -6.55 22.17
CA TYR A 51 5.33 -5.49 22.44
C TYR A 51 5.67 -4.22 21.68
N TYR A 52 4.72 -3.76 20.87
CA TYR A 52 4.78 -2.44 20.26
C TYR A 52 4.12 -1.41 21.18
N SER A 53 4.79 -0.28 21.39
CA SER A 53 4.14 0.82 22.10
C SER A 53 3.02 1.40 21.25
N SER A 54 1.93 1.83 21.90
CA SER A 54 0.83 2.49 21.20
C SER A 54 1.28 3.78 20.50
N ASN A 55 2.28 4.49 21.06
CA ASN A 55 2.85 5.68 20.43
C ASN A 55 3.58 5.33 19.13
N LEU A 56 4.38 4.26 19.11
CA LEU A 56 5.04 3.80 17.89
C LEU A 56 4.02 3.48 16.79
N ILE A 57 2.95 2.75 17.12
CA ILE A 57 1.87 2.46 16.17
C ILE A 57 1.21 3.76 15.67
N ARG A 58 0.92 4.70 16.57
CA ARG A 58 0.33 6.00 16.22
C ARG A 58 1.24 6.82 15.31
N ASP A 59 2.53 6.83 15.57
CA ASP A 59 3.51 7.59 14.78
C ASP A 59 3.59 7.01 13.36
N PHE A 60 3.66 5.68 13.21
CA PHE A 60 3.62 5.03 11.90
C PHE A 60 2.32 5.31 11.13
N LEU A 61 1.16 5.20 11.80
CA LEU A 61 -0.12 5.54 11.16
C LEU A 61 -0.19 7.02 10.78
N ALA A 62 0.32 7.92 11.62
CA ALA A 62 0.37 9.34 11.32
C ALA A 62 1.29 9.64 10.13
N ASP A 63 2.41 8.92 9.98
CA ASP A 63 3.32 9.11 8.87
C ASP A 63 2.70 8.70 7.53
N PHE A 64 1.85 7.66 7.50
CA PHE A 64 1.05 7.35 6.32
C PHE A 64 0.19 8.55 5.88
N TYR A 65 -0.60 9.12 6.79
CA TYR A 65 -1.48 10.25 6.48
C TYR A 65 -0.74 11.57 6.22
N LYS A 66 0.50 11.73 6.72
CA LYS A 66 1.35 12.87 6.35
C LYS A 66 1.98 12.70 4.97
N ALA A 67 2.25 11.46 4.56
CA ALA A 67 2.83 11.16 3.26
C ALA A 67 1.79 11.31 2.14
N ASP A 68 0.56 10.85 2.36
CA ASP A 68 -0.60 11.00 1.44
C ASP A 68 -0.95 12.48 1.26
N TYR A 69 -0.22 13.14 0.36
CA TYR A 69 -0.30 14.59 0.14
C TYR A 69 -1.40 14.93 -0.85
N ASP A 70 -1.61 14.07 -1.85
CA ASP A 70 -2.68 14.24 -2.84
C ASP A 70 -4.06 13.81 -2.33
N GLY A 71 -4.10 13.09 -1.19
CA GLY A 71 -5.32 12.73 -0.47
C GLY A 71 -6.08 11.58 -1.14
N ASP A 72 -5.42 10.78 -1.97
CA ASP A 72 -6.04 9.66 -2.67
C ASP A 72 -6.15 8.38 -1.80
N GLY A 73 -5.65 8.44 -0.57
CA GLY A 73 -5.70 7.34 0.39
C GLY A 73 -4.64 6.28 0.14
N ARG A 74 -3.65 6.57 -0.71
CA ARG A 74 -2.47 5.74 -0.98
C ARG A 74 -1.23 6.60 -0.93
N VAL A 75 -0.07 5.96 -0.86
CA VAL A 75 1.21 6.65 -0.75
C VAL A 75 2.15 6.17 -1.83
N SER A 76 2.55 7.08 -2.71
CA SER A 76 3.57 6.84 -3.74
C SER A 76 5.00 6.93 -3.18
N LEU A 77 5.97 6.36 -3.91
CA LEU A 77 7.39 6.52 -3.57
C LEU A 77 7.80 8.01 -3.55
N HIS A 78 7.20 8.83 -4.42
CA HIS A 78 7.45 10.26 -4.48
C HIS A 78 7.03 10.95 -3.19
N GLU A 79 5.85 10.62 -2.67
CA GLU A 79 5.32 11.16 -1.41
C GLU A 79 6.16 10.76 -0.20
N LEU A 80 6.62 9.50 -0.13
CA LEU A 80 7.58 9.08 0.90
C LEU A 80 8.89 9.88 0.82
N CYS A 81 9.41 10.12 -0.39
CA CYS A 81 10.60 10.94 -0.58
C CYS A 81 10.39 12.38 -0.10
N GLN A 82 9.20 12.96 -0.28
CA GLN A 82 8.90 14.31 0.21
C GLN A 82 8.83 14.37 1.74
N LEU A 83 8.26 13.33 2.37
CA LEU A 83 8.14 13.24 3.82
C LEU A 83 9.50 12.99 4.49
N TRP A 84 10.23 11.98 4.04
CA TRP A 84 11.47 11.52 4.69
C TRP A 84 12.73 12.21 4.20
N ARG A 85 12.67 12.89 3.05
CA ARG A 85 13.76 13.71 2.48
C ARG A 85 15.11 12.98 2.52
N PRO A 86 15.26 11.84 1.83
CA PRO A 86 16.53 11.13 1.78
C PRO A 86 17.64 12.08 1.28
N ASN A 87 18.71 12.19 2.06
CA ASN A 87 19.77 13.20 1.83
C ASN A 87 20.87 12.72 0.87
N ASP A 88 20.86 11.45 0.47
CA ASP A 88 21.82 10.86 -0.45
C ASP A 88 21.21 9.71 -1.28
N GLU A 89 21.94 9.27 -2.31
CA GLU A 89 21.51 8.19 -3.22
C GLU A 89 21.32 6.85 -2.50
N LYS A 90 22.07 6.59 -1.43
CA LYS A 90 21.97 5.34 -0.67
C LYS A 90 20.66 5.29 0.12
N ALA A 91 20.29 6.39 0.78
CA ALA A 91 19.04 6.53 1.48
C ALA A 91 17.85 6.44 0.53
N TYR A 92 17.95 7.06 -0.65
CA TYR A 92 16.92 6.94 -1.69
C TYR A 92 16.76 5.48 -2.18
N LYS A 93 17.87 4.79 -2.51
CA LYS A 93 17.80 3.39 -2.97
C LYS A 93 17.23 2.47 -1.91
N LYS A 94 17.61 2.67 -0.65
CA LYS A 94 17.05 1.91 0.47
C LYS A 94 15.53 2.11 0.55
N LEU A 95 15.07 3.35 0.46
CA LEU A 95 13.64 3.68 0.45
C LEU A 95 12.91 3.04 -0.75
N GLU A 96 13.50 3.11 -1.94
CA GLU A 96 12.95 2.49 -3.15
C GLU A 96 12.86 0.95 -3.03
N GLU A 97 13.87 0.31 -2.44
CA GLU A 97 13.89 -1.13 -2.18
C GLU A 97 12.82 -1.54 -1.16
N GLU A 98 12.69 -0.81 -0.06
CA GLU A 98 11.67 -1.03 0.96
C GLU A 98 10.26 -0.85 0.37
N PHE A 99 10.06 0.20 -0.42
CA PHE A 99 8.80 0.45 -1.13
C PHE A 99 8.42 -0.72 -2.04
N LYS A 100 9.35 -1.15 -2.92
CA LYS A 100 9.12 -2.25 -3.85
C LYS A 100 8.91 -3.59 -3.16
N ALA A 101 9.47 -3.77 -1.97
CA ALA A 101 9.31 -5.01 -1.21
C ALA A 101 7.89 -5.19 -0.64
N VAL A 102 7.12 -4.11 -0.53
CA VAL A 102 5.79 -4.10 0.12
C VAL A 102 4.66 -3.69 -0.82
N GLU A 103 4.97 -3.07 -1.95
CA GLU A 103 4.04 -2.85 -3.06
C GLU A 103 3.76 -4.19 -3.74
N VAL A 104 2.57 -4.74 -3.51
CA VAL A 104 2.22 -6.06 -4.05
C VAL A 104 1.34 -6.00 -5.28
N THR A 105 0.73 -4.86 -5.61
CA THR A 105 -0.27 -4.76 -6.68
C THR A 105 0.31 -4.40 -8.05
N GLY A 106 1.50 -3.81 -8.10
CA GLY A 106 2.13 -3.25 -9.30
C GLY A 106 1.61 -1.87 -9.69
N ASP A 107 0.98 -1.11 -8.78
CA ASP A 107 0.37 0.19 -9.08
C ASP A 107 1.22 1.41 -8.68
N ASP A 108 2.46 1.16 -8.23
CA ASP A 108 3.40 2.16 -7.72
C ASP A 108 2.85 3.02 -6.56
N LYS A 109 1.90 2.47 -5.79
CA LYS A 109 1.35 3.11 -4.59
C LYS A 109 1.14 2.09 -3.46
N LEU A 110 1.26 2.55 -2.22
CA LEU A 110 1.00 1.74 -1.03
C LEU A 110 -0.35 2.12 -0.44
N THR A 111 -1.22 1.13 -0.29
CA THR A 111 -2.37 1.23 0.62
C THR A 111 -1.89 1.25 2.08
N LEU A 112 -2.76 1.70 2.99
CA LEU A 112 -2.47 1.63 4.43
C LEU A 112 -2.18 0.19 4.90
N ALA A 113 -2.83 -0.80 4.28
CA ALA A 113 -2.61 -2.20 4.61
C ALA A 113 -1.19 -2.65 4.22
N GLU A 114 -0.72 -2.32 3.03
CA GLU A 114 0.66 -2.60 2.61
C GLU A 114 1.67 -1.86 3.47
N PHE A 115 1.44 -0.56 3.68
CA PHE A 115 2.33 0.29 4.47
C PHE A 115 2.49 -0.22 5.91
N PHE A 116 1.39 -0.59 6.57
CA PHE A 116 1.42 -0.97 7.98
C PHE A 116 1.69 -2.47 8.19
N ILE A 117 0.99 -3.36 7.48
CA ILE A 117 1.10 -4.80 7.72
C ILE A 117 2.38 -5.34 7.08
N LEU A 118 2.62 -5.04 5.81
CA LEU A 118 3.80 -5.56 5.12
C LEU A 118 5.04 -4.72 5.43
N GLY A 119 4.89 -3.39 5.47
CA GLY A 119 5.99 -2.44 5.67
C GLY A 119 6.43 -2.22 7.10
N PHE A 120 5.52 -2.21 8.08
CA PHE A 120 5.93 -2.09 9.48
C PHE A 120 6.02 -3.45 10.15
N LEU A 121 4.92 -4.20 10.25
CA LEU A 121 4.92 -5.48 10.99
C LEU A 121 5.80 -6.54 10.30
N GLY A 122 5.64 -6.69 8.98
CA GLY A 122 6.39 -7.66 8.19
C GLY A 122 7.89 -7.37 8.12
N ASP A 123 8.27 -6.10 7.99
CA ASP A 123 9.68 -5.70 8.02
C ASP A 123 10.29 -5.88 9.41
N ASP A 124 9.62 -5.44 10.48
CA ASP A 124 10.16 -5.59 11.83
C ASP A 124 10.34 -7.07 12.19
N ARG A 125 9.40 -7.94 11.78
CA ARG A 125 9.54 -9.40 11.89
C ARG A 125 10.80 -9.91 11.18
N LYS A 126 11.03 -9.54 9.91
CA LYS A 126 12.22 -9.93 9.15
C LYS A 126 13.51 -9.46 9.81
N ASN A 127 13.45 -8.29 10.46
CA ASN A 127 14.55 -7.68 11.18
C ASN A 127 14.66 -8.11 12.65
N ASN A 128 14.00 -9.20 13.05
CA ASN A 128 14.04 -9.76 14.41
C ASN A 128 13.53 -8.77 15.48
N TYR A 129 12.46 -8.05 15.16
CA TYR A 129 11.72 -7.13 16.02
C TYR A 129 12.61 -6.04 16.62
N GLN A 130 13.24 -5.23 15.77
CA GLN A 130 14.13 -4.13 16.19
C GLN A 130 13.36 -2.95 16.77
N SER A 131 12.13 -2.75 16.31
CA SER A 131 11.26 -1.64 16.70
C SER A 131 10.43 -1.99 17.94
N ALA A 132 10.15 -3.28 18.15
CA ALA A 132 9.42 -3.74 19.31
C ALA A 132 10.26 -3.81 20.59
N LYS A 133 9.59 -3.69 21.74
CA LYS A 133 10.17 -4.01 23.03
C LYS A 133 10.08 -5.51 23.28
N LYS A 134 11.22 -6.14 23.59
CA LYS A 134 11.29 -7.51 24.09
C LYS A 134 11.22 -7.49 25.62
N VAL A 135 10.23 -8.18 26.18
CA VAL A 135 10.05 -8.26 27.64
C VAL A 135 10.37 -9.68 28.07
N ASP A 136 11.53 -9.89 28.69
CA ASP A 136 11.85 -11.19 29.25
C ASP A 136 10.80 -11.53 30.34
N SER A 137 10.22 -12.72 30.21
CA SER A 137 9.28 -13.31 31.18
C SER A 137 9.96 -13.72 32.47
#